data_AF-A0A7C3Y1L0-F1
#
_entry.id   AF-A0A7C3Y1L0-F1
#
_cell.length_a   1.000
_cell.length_b   1.000
_cell.length_c   1.000
_cell.angle_alpha   90.00
_cell.angle_beta   90.00
_cell.angle_gamma   90.00
#
_symmetry.space_group_name_H-M   'P 1'
#
loop_
_entity.id
_entity.type
_entity.pdbx_description
1 polymer ?
#
loop_
_entity_poly.entity_id
_entity_poly.type
_entity_poly.pdbx_seq_one_letter_code
_entity_poly.pdbx_strand_id
1 'polypeptide(L)'
;MKKWLKIGVIFLLILTGILFEFPLEAENSNILPKESEKVVISQGNSILRISSPNNPEKKSIRISAIVTAYSSTPWETDEDPHVTASGKPVRDGIVANNFLPFGTK
;
A
#
# COMPACT_ATOMS: atom_id res chain seq x y z
N MET A 1 32.14 4.09 -43.42
CA MET A 1 30.67 4.21 -43.40
C MET A 1 30.00 3.40 -42.28
N LYS A 2 30.27 2.08 -42.14
CA LYS A 2 29.60 1.23 -41.14
C LYS A 2 29.81 1.62 -39.66
N LYS A 3 30.97 2.18 -39.28
CA LYS A 3 31.25 2.60 -37.88
C LYS A 3 30.41 3.81 -37.44
N TRP A 4 30.26 4.81 -38.32
CA TRP A 4 29.47 6.01 -38.06
C TRP A 4 27.97 5.70 -38.00
N LEU A 5 27.51 4.72 -38.79
CA LEU A 5 26.13 4.21 -38.71
C LEU A 5 25.84 3.58 -37.34
N LYS A 6 26.75 2.78 -36.79
CA LYS A 6 26.60 2.17 -35.46
C LYS A 6 26.57 3.21 -34.35
N ILE A 7 27.41 4.23 -34.45
CA ILE A 7 27.45 5.35 -33.49
C ILE A 7 26.16 6.16 -33.54
N GLY A 8 25.63 6.41 -34.75
CA GLY A 8 24.33 7.08 -34.93
C GLY A 8 23.17 6.29 -34.32
N VAL A 9 23.14 4.96 -34.48
CA VAL A 9 22.10 4.11 -33.89
C VAL A 9 22.16 4.10 -32.36
N ILE A 10 23.36 4.06 -31.77
CA ILE A 10 23.53 4.12 -30.30
C ILE A 10 23.06 5.49 -29.77
N PHE A 11 23.41 6.58 -30.46
CA PHE A 11 23.00 7.92 -30.05
C PHE A 11 21.48 8.10 -30.15
N LEU A 12 20.85 7.52 -31.19
CA LEU A 12 19.40 7.52 -31.35
C LEU A 12 18.70 6.77 -30.20
N LEU A 13 19.21 5.60 -29.81
CA LEU A 13 18.64 4.80 -28.71
C LEU A 13 18.74 5.52 -27.36
N ILE A 14 19.87 6.19 -27.11
CA ILE A 14 20.06 7.00 -25.90
C ILE A 14 19.09 8.20 -25.91
N LEU A 15 18.97 8.89 -27.05
CA LEU A 15 18.07 10.04 -27.18
C LEU A 15 16.60 9.63 -27.00
N THR A 16 16.20 8.47 -27.53
CA THR A 16 14.84 7.94 -27.32
C THR A 16 14.59 7.56 -25.85
N GLY A 17 15.59 7.04 -25.14
CA GLY A 17 15.45 6.71 -23.72
C GLY A 17 15.36 7.94 -22.81
N ILE A 18 15.92 9.07 -23.22
CA ILE A 18 15.83 10.35 -22.49
C ILE A 18 14.50 11.07 -22.80
N LEU A 19 14.04 11.02 -24.04
CA LEU A 19 12.79 11.67 -24.46
C LEU A 19 11.54 10.88 -24.05
N PHE A 20 11.67 9.58 -23.78
CA PHE A 20 10.57 8.72 -23.34
C PHE A 20 10.59 8.65 -21.81
N GLU A 21 10.08 9.68 -21.15
CA GLU A 21 9.77 9.65 -19.71
C GLU A 21 8.69 8.59 -19.50
N PHE A 22 9.08 7.42 -19.00
CA PHE A 22 8.13 6.40 -18.56
C PHE A 22 7.32 6.98 -17.40
N PRO A 23 5.99 7.16 -17.53
CA PRO A 23 5.20 7.59 -16.39
C PRO A 23 5.18 6.44 -15.38
N LEU A 24 6.03 6.52 -14.36
CA LEU A 24 5.94 5.70 -13.16
C LEU A 24 4.85 6.28 -12.25
N GLU A 25 3.64 6.46 -12.78
CA GLU A 25 2.51 6.87 -11.98
C GLU A 25 1.98 5.61 -11.29
N ALA A 26 2.47 5.34 -10.08
CA ALA A 26 1.86 4.34 -9.22
C ALA A 26 0.44 4.81 -8.88
N GLU A 27 -0.57 4.04 -9.27
CA GLU A 27 -1.97 4.35 -9.05
C GLU A 27 -2.26 4.36 -7.53
N ASN A 28 -2.13 5.53 -6.93
CA ASN A 28 -2.55 5.85 -5.58
C ASN A 28 -4.07 5.93 -5.58
N SER A 29 -4.74 4.80 -5.35
CA SER A 29 -6.16 4.78 -5.00
C SER A 29 -6.34 4.83 -3.48
N ASN A 30 -5.75 5.83 -2.80
CA ASN A 30 -6.06 6.09 -1.39
C ASN A 30 -7.38 6.85 -1.26
N ILE A 31 -8.47 6.22 -1.66
CA ILE A 31 -9.81 6.63 -1.25
C ILE A 31 -10.49 5.37 -0.72
N LEU A 32 -10.17 5.02 0.53
CA LEU A 32 -11.14 4.31 1.33
C LEU A 32 -12.39 5.19 1.36
N PRO A 33 -13.55 4.72 0.87
CA PRO A 33 -14.79 5.43 1.12
C PRO A 33 -14.94 5.45 2.63
N LYS A 34 -14.71 6.61 3.25
CA LYS A 34 -15.13 6.85 4.62
C LYS A 34 -16.66 6.81 4.55
N GLU A 35 -17.20 5.62 4.73
CA GLU A 35 -18.63 5.38 4.80
C GLU A 35 -19.13 6.24 5.95
N SER A 36 -19.72 7.39 5.61
CA SER A 36 -20.23 8.32 6.59
C SER A 36 -21.30 7.57 7.37
N GLU A 37 -21.16 7.52 8.70
CA GLU A 37 -22.25 7.06 9.55
C GLU A 37 -23.49 7.87 9.19
N LYS A 38 -24.45 7.21 8.55
CA LYS A 38 -25.66 7.85 8.05
C LYS A 38 -26.48 8.24 9.26
N VAL A 39 -26.46 9.52 9.63
CA VAL A 39 -27.32 10.07 10.69
C VAL A 39 -28.76 9.92 10.24
N VAL A 40 -29.51 9.02 10.89
CA VAL A 40 -30.93 8.81 10.60
C VAL A 40 -31.75 9.78 11.45
N ILE A 41 -32.40 10.72 10.77
CA ILE A 41 -33.32 11.68 11.39
C ILE A 41 -34.74 11.10 11.28
N SER A 42 -35.36 10.82 12.43
CA SER A 42 -36.77 10.46 12.54
C SER A 42 -37.61 11.73 12.64
N GLN A 43 -38.65 11.83 11.79
CA GLN A 43 -39.65 12.91 11.80
C GLN A 43 -39.09 14.34 11.71
N GLY A 44 -37.85 14.54 11.23
CA GLY A 44 -37.26 15.86 11.02
C GLY A 44 -36.70 16.56 12.26
N ASN A 45 -36.92 16.02 13.46
CA ASN A 45 -36.57 16.67 14.72
C ASN A 45 -35.95 15.72 15.75
N SER A 46 -35.88 14.42 15.45
CA SER A 46 -35.33 13.41 16.35
C SER A 46 -34.17 12.69 15.69
N ILE A 47 -33.03 12.59 16.38
CA ILE A 47 -31.90 11.75 15.95
C ILE A 47 -32.11 10.37 16.58
N LEU A 48 -32.05 9.32 15.78
CA LEU A 48 -32.13 7.95 16.33
C LEU A 48 -30.89 7.66 17.19
N ARG A 49 -31.11 7.14 18.40
CA ARG A 49 -30.05 6.75 19.34
C ARG A 49 -29.24 5.58 18.75
N ILE A 50 -27.92 5.73 18.71
CA ILE A 50 -26.99 4.62 18.50
C ILE A 50 -27.07 3.68 19.70
N SER A 51 -27.29 2.39 19.44
CA SER A 51 -27.52 1.35 20.45
C SER A 51 -26.31 1.06 21.35
N SER A 52 -25.09 1.45 20.96
CA SER A 52 -23.86 1.19 21.72
C SER A 52 -22.79 2.27 21.50
N PRO A 53 -22.97 3.49 22.03
CA PRO A 53 -22.04 4.60 21.81
C PRO A 53 -20.66 4.36 22.43
N ASN A 54 -20.58 3.55 23.49
CA ASN A 54 -19.33 3.26 24.20
C ASN A 54 -18.62 2.01 23.70
N ASN A 55 -19.24 1.26 22.78
CA ASN A 55 -18.67 0.04 22.22
C ASN A 55 -19.15 -0.12 20.76
N PRO A 56 -18.68 0.74 19.85
CA PRO A 56 -19.00 0.60 18.44
C PRO A 56 -18.57 -0.80 17.97
N GLU A 57 -19.43 -1.49 17.25
CA GLU A 57 -19.09 -2.76 16.63
C GLU A 57 -17.88 -2.54 15.72
N LYS A 58 -16.78 -3.26 15.97
CA LYS A 58 -15.56 -3.13 15.18
C LYS A 58 -15.80 -3.73 13.79
N LYS A 59 -16.24 -2.89 12.85
CA LYS A 59 -16.43 -3.29 11.45
C LYS A 59 -15.08 -3.60 10.82
N SER A 60 -14.87 -4.85 10.41
CA SER A 60 -13.71 -5.22 9.61
C SER A 60 -13.84 -4.58 8.22
N ILE A 61 -12.82 -3.84 7.79
CA ILE A 61 -12.74 -3.30 6.44
C ILE A 61 -12.02 -4.29 5.52
N ARG A 62 -12.46 -4.38 4.26
CA ARG A 62 -11.76 -5.14 3.22
C ARG A 62 -10.96 -4.18 2.36
N ILE A 63 -9.69 -4.47 2.16
CA ILE A 63 -8.76 -3.66 1.37
C ILE A 63 -8.12 -4.59 0.34
N SER A 64 -8.13 -4.19 -0.93
CA SER A 64 -7.36 -4.87 -1.97
C SER A 64 -5.88 -4.56 -1.79
N ALA A 65 -5.04 -5.58 -1.76
CA ALA A 65 -3.59 -5.43 -1.61
C ALA A 65 -2.86 -6.38 -2.57
N ILE A 66 -1.70 -5.94 -3.06
CA ILE A 66 -0.74 -6.82 -3.71
C ILE A 66 0.00 -7.57 -2.60
N VAL A 67 -0.06 -8.91 -2.64
CA VAL A 67 0.59 -9.76 -1.66
C VAL A 67 1.85 -10.35 -2.26
N THR A 68 2.98 -10.06 -1.62
CA THR A 68 4.28 -10.63 -1.95
C THR A 68 4.86 -11.37 -0.74
N ALA A 69 5.91 -12.15 -0.95
CA ALA A 69 6.63 -12.84 0.10
C ALA A 69 8.14 -12.58 -0.06
N TYR A 70 8.83 -12.56 1.07
CA TYR A 70 10.29 -12.52 1.18
C TYR A 70 10.70 -13.39 2.38
N SER A 71 11.98 -13.70 2.48
CA SER A 71 12.55 -14.49 3.57
C SER A 71 13.33 -13.63 4.56
N SER A 72 13.56 -14.14 5.76
CA SER A 72 14.49 -13.56 6.75
C SER A 72 15.95 -13.75 6.34
N THR A 73 16.30 -13.48 5.08
CA THR A 73 17.69 -13.48 4.61
C THR A 73 18.26 -12.07 4.67
N PRO A 74 19.53 -11.89 5.09
CA PRO A 74 20.14 -10.56 5.27
C PRO A 74 20.16 -9.65 4.03
N TRP A 75 19.90 -10.15 2.83
CA TRP A 75 19.82 -9.34 1.61
C TRP A 75 18.39 -8.95 1.24
N GLU A 76 17.38 -9.53 1.89
CA GLU A 76 15.96 -9.16 1.78
C GLU A 76 15.48 -8.36 3.01
N THR A 77 16.29 -8.28 4.07
CA THR A 77 16.02 -7.55 5.31
C THR A 77 17.18 -6.65 5.69
N ASP A 78 16.92 -5.59 6.45
CA ASP A 78 17.97 -4.80 7.10
C ASP A 78 18.24 -5.29 8.54
N GLU A 79 19.44 -5.05 9.04
CA GLU A 79 19.89 -5.34 10.41
C GLU A 79 19.72 -6.80 10.88
N ASP A 80 18.68 -7.09 11.69
CA ASP A 80 18.38 -8.40 12.29
C ASP A 80 17.22 -9.06 11.53
N PRO A 81 17.48 -10.04 10.64
CA PRO A 81 16.46 -10.62 9.76
C PRO A 81 15.31 -11.33 10.47
N HIS A 82 15.53 -11.70 11.74
CA HIS A 82 14.56 -12.47 12.52
C HIS A 82 13.75 -11.60 13.49
N VAL A 83 13.98 -10.28 13.51
CA VAL A 83 13.23 -9.31 14.29
C VAL A 83 12.44 -8.38 13.36
N THR A 84 11.12 -8.35 13.52
CA THR A 84 10.26 -7.44 12.73
C THR A 84 10.36 -6.00 13.20
N ALA A 85 9.95 -5.04 12.35
CA ALA A 85 9.85 -3.62 12.70
C ALA A 85 8.96 -3.33 13.93
N SER A 86 8.09 -4.27 14.33
CA SER A 86 7.29 -4.18 15.56
C SER A 86 8.01 -4.69 16.82
N GLY A 87 9.29 -5.08 16.71
CA GLY A 87 10.11 -5.63 17.79
C GLY A 87 9.78 -7.09 18.16
N LYS A 88 9.08 -7.82 17.29
CA LYS A 88 8.66 -9.22 17.54
C LYS A 88 9.47 -10.19 16.68
N PRO A 89 9.75 -11.41 17.19
CA PRO A 89 10.38 -12.44 16.38
C PRO A 89 9.48 -12.86 15.21
N VAL A 90 10.10 -13.16 14.07
CA VAL A 90 9.41 -13.72 12.90
C VAL A 90 8.79 -15.07 13.27
N ARG A 91 7.56 -15.31 12.81
CA ARG A 91 6.80 -16.55 13.05
C ARG A 91 5.71 -16.73 12.00
N ASP A 92 5.16 -17.92 11.91
CA ASP A 92 4.06 -18.20 11.01
C ASP A 92 2.85 -17.27 11.28
N GLY A 93 2.25 -16.79 10.20
CA GLY A 93 1.12 -15.86 10.23
C GLY A 93 1.46 -14.41 10.57
N ILE A 94 2.75 -14.02 10.61
CA ILE A 94 3.15 -12.61 10.65
C ILE A 94 3.27 -12.05 9.23
N VAL A 95 2.85 -10.80 9.03
CA VAL A 95 2.88 -10.13 7.72
C VAL A 95 3.45 -8.73 7.89
N ALA A 96 4.33 -8.33 6.97
CA ALA A 96 4.82 -6.96 6.88
C ALA A 96 3.83 -6.09 6.10
N ASN A 97 3.51 -4.91 6.62
CA ASN A 97 2.63 -3.95 5.96
C ASN A 97 3.00 -2.52 6.38
N ASN A 98 3.01 -1.61 5.40
CA ASN A 98 3.40 -0.20 5.62
C ASN A 98 2.19 0.74 5.75
N PHE A 99 0.96 0.24 5.59
CA PHE A 99 -0.26 1.04 5.57
C PHE A 99 -1.07 0.92 6.86
N LEU A 100 -1.14 -0.27 7.44
CA LEU A 100 -1.96 -0.57 8.60
C LEU A 100 -1.18 -0.37 9.91
N PRO A 101 -1.82 0.14 10.98
CA PRO A 101 -1.17 0.22 12.28
C PRO A 101 -0.74 -1.15 12.81
N PHE A 102 0.34 -1.17 13.59
CA PHE A 102 0.77 -2.39 14.28
C PHE A 102 -0.36 -2.96 15.16
N GLY A 103 -0.49 -4.30 15.14
CA GLY A 103 -1.52 -5.00 15.91
C GLY A 103 -2.88 -5.10 15.21
N THR A 104 -3.01 -4.61 13.97
CA THR A 104 -4.14 -4.93 13.10
C THR A 104 -4.26 -6.45 12.94
N LYS A 105 -5.50 -6.96 13.02
CA LYS A 105 -5.86 -8.38 12.93
C LYS A 105 -6.92 -8.55 11.86
#